data_AF-A0A844D3V0-F1
#
_entry.id   AF-A0A844D3V0-F1
#
_cell.length_a   1.000
_cell.length_b   1.000
_cell.length_c   1.000
_cell.angle_alpha   90.00
_cell.angle_beta   90.00
_cell.angle_gamma   90.00
#
_symmetry.space_group_name_H-M   'P 1'
#
loop_
_entity.id
_entity.type
_entity.pdbx_description
1 polymer ?
#
loop_
_entity_poly.entity_id
_entity_poly.type
_entity_poly.pdbx_seq_one_letter_code
_entity_poly.pdbx_strand_id
1 'polypeptide(L)'
;MLAICDGVYVEPTTTADDQLALRQSVAGAYTTVTKFYGEFTAPHPQMIFCQTQACRAYFMGSYAGVYSPLGFKLPNATYTAGKPTIFITYTSFVGQAHSLTVAHELTHTETLYRYGGGGVPSWFNEGIATLVGSYPDCTSLTANYVVDFRTADFEAAVADSSKGDAIYCQAARETNAWITANGKQKLIDLLAGVKAGNQFYTLYGNLINH
;
A
#
# COMPACT_ATOMS: atom_id res chain seq x y z
N MET A 1 -4.11 -1.77 23.30
CA MET A 1 -2.97 -1.40 22.43
C MET A 1 -2.01 -0.54 23.22
N LEU A 2 -0.70 -0.76 23.05
CA LEU A 2 0.40 0.03 23.58
C LEU A 2 0.93 0.96 22.49
N ALA A 3 1.08 2.25 22.78
CA ALA A 3 1.72 3.18 21.85
C ALA A 3 3.24 3.07 21.99
N ILE A 4 3.97 2.95 20.87
CA ILE A 4 5.43 2.81 20.86
C ILE A 4 6.16 4.02 20.25
N CYS A 5 5.42 4.87 19.53
CA CYS A 5 5.73 6.23 19.12
C CYS A 5 4.42 6.91 18.65
N ASP A 6 4.48 8.16 18.20
CA ASP A 6 3.29 8.89 17.76
C ASP A 6 2.58 8.16 16.60
N GLY A 7 1.29 7.92 16.76
CA GLY A 7 0.46 7.22 15.79
C GLY A 7 0.73 5.72 15.64
N VAL A 8 1.68 5.10 16.34
CA VAL A 8 2.03 3.68 16.16
C VAL A 8 1.71 2.84 17.39
N TYR A 9 0.92 1.78 17.18
CA TYR A 9 0.34 0.96 18.23
C TYR A 9 0.59 -0.54 18.03
N VAL A 10 0.89 -1.24 19.12
CA VAL A 10 1.15 -2.69 19.19
C VAL A 10 0.35 -3.35 20.30
N GLU A 11 0.39 -4.68 20.40
CA GLU A 11 -0.20 -5.39 21.52
C GLU A 11 0.63 -5.19 22.81
N PRO A 12 0.02 -5.13 24.01
CA PRO A 12 0.77 -4.93 25.26
C PRO A 12 1.83 -6.01 25.55
N THR A 13 1.71 -7.18 24.93
CA THR A 13 2.62 -8.31 25.07
C THR A 13 3.81 -8.26 24.10
N THR A 14 3.89 -7.27 23.21
CA THR A 14 4.98 -7.12 22.25
C THR A 14 6.31 -6.87 22.96
N THR A 15 7.33 -7.65 22.63
CA THR A 15 8.66 -7.61 23.25
C THR A 15 9.39 -6.28 22.99
N ALA A 16 10.35 -5.91 23.84
CA ALA A 16 11.15 -4.70 23.63
C ALA A 16 11.92 -4.70 22.30
N ASP A 17 12.42 -5.87 21.88
CA ASP A 17 13.14 -6.05 20.62
C ASP A 17 12.21 -5.87 19.42
N ASP A 18 11.02 -6.47 19.43
CA ASP A 18 10.02 -6.24 18.38
C ASP A 18 9.56 -4.78 18.32
N GLN A 19 9.40 -4.11 19.47
CA GLN A 19 9.07 -2.68 19.51
C GLN A 19 10.18 -1.81 18.88
N LEU A 20 11.44 -2.14 19.12
CA LEU A 20 12.58 -1.44 18.51
C LEU A 20 12.61 -1.68 17.00
N ALA A 21 12.49 -2.93 16.56
CA ALA A 21 12.50 -3.30 15.16
C ALA A 21 11.31 -2.70 14.39
N LEU A 22 10.14 -2.57 15.04
CA LEU A 22 8.97 -1.86 14.51
C LEU A 22 9.24 -0.39 14.26
N ARG A 23 9.80 0.32 15.24
CA ARG A 23 10.15 1.74 15.08
C ARG A 23 11.12 1.95 13.91
N GLN A 24 12.11 1.06 13.79
CA GLN A 24 13.07 1.08 12.68
C GLN A 24 12.39 0.80 11.34
N SER A 25 11.48 -0.18 11.29
CA SER A 25 10.73 -0.53 10.08
C SER A 25 9.81 0.60 9.62
N VAL A 26 9.13 1.27 10.54
CA VAL A 26 8.28 2.44 10.23
C VAL A 26 9.14 3.59 9.70
N ALA A 27 10.26 3.90 10.36
CA ALA A 27 11.18 4.95 9.90
C ALA A 27 11.79 4.63 8.52
N GLY A 28 12.17 3.38 8.29
CA GLY A 28 12.63 2.89 6.99
C GLY A 28 11.57 3.03 5.90
N ALA A 29 10.32 2.68 6.20
CA ALA A 29 9.21 2.79 5.27
C ALA A 29 8.94 4.25 4.85
N TYR A 30 8.89 5.18 5.80
CA TYR A 30 8.78 6.62 5.47
C TYR A 30 9.95 7.09 4.61
N THR A 31 11.17 6.62 4.88
CA THR A 31 12.35 6.95 4.05
C THR A 31 12.19 6.43 2.62
N THR A 32 11.73 5.19 2.45
CA THR A 32 11.46 4.58 1.14
C THR A 32 10.42 5.36 0.35
N VAL A 33 9.26 5.65 0.95
CA VAL A 33 8.18 6.38 0.29
C VAL A 33 8.60 7.83 -0.02
N THR A 34 9.29 8.50 0.90
CA THR A 34 9.84 9.84 0.69
C THR A 34 10.84 9.87 -0.48
N LYS A 35 11.77 8.91 -0.54
CA LYS A 35 12.71 8.79 -1.66
C LYS A 35 12.00 8.56 -2.99
N PHE A 36 10.89 7.82 -2.97
CA PHE A 36 10.09 7.61 -4.15
C PHE A 36 9.30 8.86 -4.57
N TYR A 37 8.60 9.56 -3.68
CA TYR A 37 7.80 10.72 -4.08
C TYR A 37 8.55 12.05 -4.11
N GLY A 38 9.75 12.11 -3.53
CA GLY A 38 10.52 13.33 -3.26
C GLY A 38 10.23 13.90 -1.86
N GLU A 39 8.98 13.75 -1.40
CA GLU A 39 8.51 14.12 -0.06
C GLU A 39 7.30 13.25 0.33
N PHE A 40 7.08 13.06 1.62
CA PHE A 40 5.83 12.51 2.16
C PHE A 40 4.96 13.68 2.62
N THR A 41 3.80 13.86 2.02
CA THR A 41 2.94 15.06 2.22
C THR A 41 1.60 14.74 2.86
N ALA A 42 1.19 13.47 2.84
CA ALA A 42 -0.02 13.04 3.50
C ALA A 42 0.07 13.23 5.02
N PRO A 43 -1.05 13.52 5.69
CA PRO A 43 -1.14 13.39 7.13
C PRO A 43 -0.73 11.98 7.55
N HIS A 44 0.11 11.87 8.57
CA HIS A 44 0.58 10.57 9.05
C HIS A 44 -0.62 9.72 9.51
N PRO A 45 -0.81 8.52 8.94
CA PRO A 45 -1.88 7.64 9.37
C PRO A 45 -1.54 7.05 10.73
N GLN A 46 -2.58 6.61 11.45
CA GLN A 46 -2.36 5.68 12.55
C GLN A 46 -1.88 4.34 12.01
N MET A 47 -1.03 3.65 12.75
CA MET A 47 -0.57 2.30 12.42
C MET A 47 -0.87 1.37 13.60
N ILE A 48 -1.59 0.29 13.32
CA ILE A 48 -1.91 -0.76 14.29
C ILE A 48 -1.28 -2.06 13.81
N PHE A 49 -0.36 -2.59 14.61
CA PHE A 49 0.34 -3.84 14.35
C PHE A 49 -0.24 -4.95 15.21
N CYS A 50 -0.69 -6.04 14.57
CA CYS A 50 -1.31 -7.18 15.23
C CYS A 50 -0.48 -8.46 15.08
N GLN A 51 -0.15 -9.08 16.21
CA GLN A 51 0.54 -10.36 16.29
C GLN A 51 -0.44 -11.52 16.49
N THR A 52 -1.40 -11.34 17.39
CA THR A 52 -2.35 -12.38 17.77
C THR A 52 -3.54 -12.46 16.82
N GLN A 53 -4.20 -13.61 16.80
CA GLN A 53 -5.47 -13.77 16.10
C GLN A 53 -6.56 -12.84 16.67
N ALA A 54 -6.56 -12.60 17.98
CA ALA A 54 -7.54 -11.72 18.63
C ALA A 54 -7.40 -10.27 18.16
N CYS A 55 -6.16 -9.75 18.09
CA CYS A 55 -5.91 -8.41 17.54
C CYS A 55 -6.37 -8.31 16.08
N ARG A 56 -5.99 -9.29 15.26
CA ARG A 56 -6.39 -9.36 13.84
C ARG A 56 -7.90 -9.37 13.67
N ALA A 57 -8.61 -10.24 14.39
CA ALA A 57 -10.07 -10.32 14.32
C ALA A 57 -10.75 -8.99 14.73
N TYR A 58 -10.22 -8.30 15.74
CA TYR A 58 -10.78 -7.03 16.19
C TYR A 58 -10.56 -5.91 15.17
N PHE A 59 -9.33 -5.74 14.68
CA PHE A 59 -8.95 -4.59 13.84
C PHE A 59 -9.08 -4.82 12.33
N MET A 60 -8.76 -6.03 11.86
CA MET A 60 -8.48 -6.32 10.45
C MET A 60 -9.43 -7.34 9.85
N GLY A 61 -10.16 -8.12 10.65
CA GLY A 61 -10.96 -9.23 10.14
C GLY A 61 -10.07 -10.28 9.46
N SER A 62 -10.26 -10.48 8.15
CA SER A 62 -9.50 -11.44 7.33
C SER A 62 -8.27 -10.85 6.62
N TYR A 63 -8.01 -9.55 6.76
CA TYR A 63 -6.89 -8.89 6.08
C TYR A 63 -5.56 -9.10 6.81
N ALA A 64 -4.45 -9.10 6.08
CA ALA A 64 -3.09 -9.22 6.60
C ALA A 64 -2.26 -7.93 6.53
N GLY A 65 -2.65 -6.99 5.68
CA GLY A 65 -2.12 -5.64 5.52
C GLY A 65 -3.17 -4.82 4.79
N VAL A 66 -3.55 -3.64 5.29
CA VAL A 66 -4.57 -2.80 4.65
C VAL A 66 -4.58 -1.37 5.18
N TYR A 67 -4.72 -0.41 4.27
CA TYR A 67 -5.14 0.96 4.56
C TYR A 67 -6.66 1.07 4.73
N SER A 68 -7.10 1.75 5.78
CA SER A 68 -8.51 2.01 6.08
C SER A 68 -8.78 3.51 6.24
N PRO A 69 -9.72 4.09 5.47
CA PRO A 69 -10.07 5.50 5.58
C PRO A 69 -10.90 5.79 6.84
N LEU A 70 -11.03 7.07 7.17
CA LEU A 70 -11.87 7.55 8.27
C LEU A 70 -13.31 7.02 8.16
N GLY A 71 -13.83 6.49 9.26
CA GLY A 71 -15.21 6.00 9.38
C GLY A 71 -15.43 4.61 8.78
N PHE A 72 -14.39 3.98 8.23
CA PHE A 72 -14.53 2.66 7.60
C PHE A 72 -14.33 1.52 8.59
N LYS A 73 -15.15 0.49 8.44
CA LYS A 73 -15.02 -0.79 9.17
C LYS A 73 -14.71 -1.88 8.15
N LEU A 74 -13.54 -2.52 8.30
CA LEU A 74 -13.16 -3.63 7.44
C LEU A 74 -14.16 -4.79 7.56
N PRO A 75 -14.43 -5.53 6.46
CA PRO A 75 -15.22 -6.75 6.52
C PRO A 75 -14.72 -7.70 7.62
N ASN A 76 -15.65 -8.22 8.42
CA ASN A 76 -15.39 -9.13 9.55
C ASN A 76 -14.54 -8.54 10.70
N ALA A 77 -14.21 -7.25 10.67
CA ALA A 77 -13.60 -6.55 11.81
C ALA A 77 -14.66 -5.97 12.75
N THR A 78 -14.25 -5.71 13.99
CA THR A 78 -15.08 -5.01 15.00
C THR A 78 -14.79 -3.51 15.03
N TYR A 79 -13.53 -3.13 14.84
CA TYR A 79 -13.07 -1.75 14.92
C TYR A 79 -13.46 -0.92 13.70
N THR A 80 -13.96 0.30 13.95
CA THR A 80 -14.17 1.33 12.93
C THR A 80 -13.09 2.39 13.05
N ALA A 81 -12.41 2.71 11.96
CA ALA A 81 -11.26 3.62 11.97
C ALA A 81 -11.70 5.07 12.28
N GLY A 82 -11.30 5.59 13.45
CA GLY A 82 -11.57 6.98 13.85
C GLY A 82 -10.69 8.03 13.15
N LYS A 83 -9.71 7.59 12.36
CA LYS A 83 -8.83 8.37 11.49
C LYS A 83 -8.23 7.42 10.44
N PRO A 84 -7.61 7.92 9.34
CA PRO A 84 -6.87 7.05 8.42
C PRO A 84 -5.91 6.13 9.17
N THR A 85 -6.07 4.83 8.99
CA THR A 85 -5.35 3.81 9.76
C THR A 85 -4.82 2.73 8.84
N ILE A 86 -3.54 2.42 8.97
CA ILE A 86 -2.90 1.24 8.39
C ILE A 86 -2.91 0.13 9.43
N PHE A 87 -3.34 -1.05 9.02
CA PHE A 87 -3.28 -2.26 9.84
C PHE A 87 -2.33 -3.27 9.23
N ILE A 88 -1.45 -3.85 10.03
CA ILE A 88 -0.46 -4.84 9.56
C ILE A 88 -0.41 -6.02 10.53
N THR A 89 -0.49 -7.23 9.96
CA THR A 89 -0.21 -8.47 10.68
C THR A 89 1.29 -8.74 10.70
N TYR A 90 1.79 -9.28 11.81
CA TYR A 90 3.17 -9.75 11.92
C TYR A 90 3.28 -10.98 12.81
N THR A 91 4.38 -11.72 12.68
CA THR A 91 4.73 -12.83 13.59
C THR A 91 5.93 -12.48 14.46
N SER A 92 6.94 -11.82 13.87
CA SER A 92 8.06 -11.13 14.52
C SER A 92 8.54 -10.00 13.61
N PHE A 93 9.15 -8.93 14.15
CA PHE A 93 9.72 -7.85 13.32
C PHE A 93 11.23 -7.94 13.13
N VAL A 94 11.87 -9.05 13.50
CA VAL A 94 13.30 -9.24 13.26
C VAL A 94 13.56 -9.41 11.75
N GLY A 95 14.06 -8.37 11.09
CA GLY A 95 14.44 -8.39 9.66
C GLY A 95 13.82 -7.24 8.83
N GLN A 96 14.28 -7.08 7.58
CA GLN A 96 13.86 -5.96 6.71
C GLN A 96 12.49 -6.12 6.04
N ALA A 97 11.97 -7.36 5.92
CA ALA A 97 10.76 -7.65 5.13
C ALA A 97 9.53 -6.84 5.56
N HIS A 98 9.44 -6.47 6.82
CA HIS A 98 8.30 -5.71 7.33
C HIS A 98 8.33 -4.21 6.98
N SER A 99 9.53 -3.62 6.81
CA SER A 99 9.65 -2.23 6.35
C SER A 99 9.07 -2.07 4.94
N LEU A 100 9.14 -3.11 4.11
CA LEU A 100 8.64 -3.15 2.75
C LEU A 100 7.10 -3.19 2.72
N THR A 101 6.48 -4.05 3.54
CA THR A 101 5.03 -4.06 3.71
C THR A 101 4.49 -2.72 4.25
N VAL A 102 5.17 -2.10 5.23
CA VAL A 102 4.77 -0.77 5.73
C VAL A 102 4.90 0.29 4.63
N ALA A 103 5.95 0.21 3.79
CA ALA A 103 6.14 1.13 2.67
C ALA A 103 5.05 0.97 1.59
N HIS A 104 4.59 -0.25 1.33
CA HIS A 104 3.44 -0.54 0.47
C HIS A 104 2.20 0.21 0.96
N GLU A 105 1.81 -0.01 2.22
CA GLU A 105 0.60 0.62 2.78
C GLU A 105 0.72 2.14 2.95
N LEU A 106 1.93 2.65 3.25
CA LEU A 106 2.18 4.09 3.26
C LEU A 106 2.08 4.69 1.86
N THR A 107 2.43 3.94 0.82
CA THR A 107 2.29 4.39 -0.56
C THR A 107 0.83 4.62 -0.91
N HIS A 108 -0.09 3.76 -0.46
CA HIS A 108 -1.54 4.00 -0.60
C HIS A 108 -1.98 5.32 0.01
N THR A 109 -1.47 5.62 1.22
CA THR A 109 -1.79 6.87 1.93
C THR A 109 -1.30 8.10 1.17
N GLU A 110 -0.04 8.10 0.75
CA GLU A 110 0.57 9.22 0.01
C GLU A 110 -0.08 9.40 -1.37
N THR A 111 -0.32 8.30 -2.08
CA THR A 111 -0.95 8.30 -3.41
C THR A 111 -2.35 8.89 -3.33
N LEU A 112 -3.17 8.42 -2.38
CA LEU A 112 -4.52 8.93 -2.12
C LEU A 112 -4.51 10.43 -1.81
N TYR A 113 -3.58 10.90 -0.98
CA TYR A 113 -3.49 12.33 -0.67
C TYR A 113 -3.17 13.19 -1.90
N ARG A 114 -2.33 12.66 -2.80
CA ARG A 114 -1.93 13.33 -4.04
C ARG A 114 -3.03 13.35 -5.10
N TYR A 115 -3.82 12.30 -5.27
CA TYR A 115 -4.94 12.29 -6.24
C TYR A 115 -6.31 12.71 -5.67
N GLY A 116 -6.46 12.77 -4.34
CA GLY A 116 -7.70 13.21 -3.69
C GLY A 116 -8.93 12.36 -4.04
N GLY A 117 -10.08 13.02 -4.23
CA GLY A 117 -11.35 12.34 -4.52
C GLY A 117 -11.54 11.89 -5.97
N GLY A 118 -10.60 12.18 -6.88
CA GLY A 118 -10.73 11.88 -8.32
C GLY A 118 -10.64 10.39 -8.67
N GLY A 119 -10.05 9.59 -7.77
CA GLY A 119 -9.89 8.15 -7.95
C GLY A 119 -8.82 7.78 -8.99
N VAL A 120 -8.15 6.66 -8.76
CA VAL A 120 -7.28 6.00 -9.75
C VAL A 120 -7.71 4.54 -9.86
N PRO A 121 -7.45 3.86 -10.98
CA PRO A 121 -7.73 2.43 -11.10
C PRO A 121 -6.99 1.61 -10.05
N SER A 122 -7.61 0.54 -9.54
CA SER A 122 -7.05 -0.30 -8.48
C SER A 122 -5.72 -0.94 -8.87
N TRP A 123 -5.57 -1.39 -10.11
CA TRP A 123 -4.30 -1.92 -10.61
C TRP A 123 -3.17 -0.88 -10.52
N PHE A 124 -3.46 0.40 -10.74
CA PHE A 124 -2.45 1.46 -10.67
C PHE A 124 -2.12 1.77 -9.21
N ASN A 125 -3.12 1.86 -8.34
CA ASN A 125 -2.95 2.08 -6.91
C ASN A 125 -2.10 0.97 -6.25
N GLU A 126 -2.41 -0.28 -6.56
CA GLU A 126 -1.66 -1.42 -6.06
C GLU A 126 -0.33 -1.60 -6.78
N GLY A 127 -0.27 -1.33 -8.09
CA GLY A 127 0.97 -1.40 -8.86
C GLY A 127 2.03 -0.40 -8.36
N ILE A 128 1.64 0.83 -8.04
CA ILE A 128 2.57 1.80 -7.45
C ILE A 128 2.98 1.42 -6.02
N ALA A 129 2.05 0.90 -5.21
CA ALA A 129 2.35 0.44 -3.86
C ALA A 129 3.32 -0.75 -3.87
N THR A 130 3.10 -1.73 -4.74
CA THR A 130 4.01 -2.87 -4.93
C THR A 130 5.36 -2.44 -5.49
N LEU A 131 5.40 -1.46 -6.41
CA LEU A 131 6.65 -0.91 -6.94
C LEU A 131 7.50 -0.24 -5.84
N VAL A 132 6.87 0.54 -4.96
CA VAL A 132 7.57 1.30 -3.91
C VAL A 132 7.92 0.42 -2.72
N GLY A 133 6.98 -0.44 -2.32
CA GLY A 133 7.13 -1.35 -1.20
C GLY A 133 7.93 -2.60 -1.54
N SER A 134 8.12 -2.95 -2.81
CA SER A 134 8.67 -4.25 -3.22
C SER A 134 7.95 -5.43 -2.52
N TYR A 135 6.64 -5.29 -2.34
CA TYR A 135 5.79 -6.27 -1.68
C TYR A 135 4.51 -6.49 -2.52
N PRO A 136 4.19 -7.73 -2.94
CA PRO A 136 4.97 -8.96 -2.76
C PRO A 136 6.34 -8.91 -3.48
N ASP A 137 7.22 -9.87 -3.21
CA ASP A 137 8.51 -9.97 -3.90
C ASP A 137 8.30 -10.37 -5.37
N CYS A 138 8.53 -9.42 -6.27
CA CYS A 138 8.32 -9.59 -7.70
C CYS A 138 9.50 -10.19 -8.46
N THR A 139 10.60 -10.54 -7.78
CA THR A 139 11.85 -10.97 -8.44
C THR A 139 11.66 -12.18 -9.35
N SER A 140 10.77 -13.11 -8.99
CA SER A 140 10.48 -14.33 -9.76
C SER A 140 9.10 -14.36 -10.41
N LEU A 141 8.25 -13.35 -10.17
CA LEU A 141 6.84 -13.35 -10.58
C LEU A 141 6.64 -12.58 -11.89
N THR A 142 7.05 -13.18 -13.00
CA THR A 142 7.09 -12.53 -14.32
C THR A 142 5.92 -12.85 -15.26
N ALA A 143 5.03 -13.76 -14.85
CA ALA A 143 3.85 -14.11 -15.66
C ALA A 143 2.92 -12.90 -15.86
N ASN A 144 2.33 -12.80 -17.05
CA ASN A 144 1.26 -11.85 -17.37
C ASN A 144 -0.07 -12.60 -17.42
N TYR A 145 -0.99 -12.26 -16.51
CA TYR A 145 -2.32 -12.85 -16.42
C TYR A 145 -3.43 -11.90 -16.88
N VAL A 146 -3.17 -10.59 -16.86
CA VAL A 146 -4.11 -9.57 -17.30
C VAL A 146 -3.65 -9.00 -18.64
N VAL A 147 -4.48 -9.09 -19.68
CA VAL A 147 -4.14 -8.57 -21.01
C VAL A 147 -4.31 -7.05 -21.09
N ASP A 148 -5.38 -6.53 -20.49
CA ASP A 148 -5.67 -5.08 -20.49
C ASP A 148 -6.24 -4.65 -19.13
N PHE A 149 -5.39 -3.98 -18.34
CA PHE A 149 -5.76 -3.43 -17.04
C PHE A 149 -6.84 -2.33 -17.11
N ARG A 150 -7.13 -1.78 -18.29
CA ARG A 150 -8.18 -0.75 -18.45
C ARG A 150 -9.58 -1.33 -18.42
N THR A 151 -9.71 -2.62 -18.74
CA THR A 151 -11.00 -3.31 -18.84
C THR A 151 -11.13 -4.50 -17.89
N ALA A 152 -10.02 -4.96 -17.31
CA ALA A 152 -10.03 -6.06 -16.37
C ALA A 152 -10.67 -5.66 -15.03
N ASP A 153 -11.42 -6.60 -14.46
CA ASP A 153 -11.80 -6.58 -13.05
C ASP A 153 -10.56 -6.99 -12.23
N PHE A 154 -9.82 -5.99 -11.74
CA PHE A 154 -8.55 -6.23 -11.06
C PHE A 154 -8.76 -6.98 -9.75
N GLU A 155 -9.79 -6.62 -8.99
CA GLU A 155 -10.17 -7.20 -7.72
C GLU A 155 -10.52 -8.69 -7.88
N ALA A 156 -11.31 -9.04 -8.89
CA ALA A 156 -11.61 -10.44 -9.19
C ALA A 156 -10.35 -11.21 -9.64
N ALA A 157 -9.46 -10.56 -10.38
CA ALA A 157 -8.23 -11.18 -10.84
C ALA A 157 -7.27 -11.49 -9.68
N VAL A 158 -7.07 -10.55 -8.74
CA VAL A 158 -6.18 -10.76 -7.58
C VAL A 158 -6.78 -11.66 -6.50
N ALA A 159 -8.10 -11.83 -6.47
CA ALA A 159 -8.76 -12.76 -5.56
C ALA A 159 -8.43 -14.24 -5.86
N ASP A 160 -7.93 -14.55 -7.06
CA ASP A 160 -7.37 -15.87 -7.37
C ASP A 160 -6.01 -16.02 -6.65
N SER A 161 -6.03 -16.75 -5.54
CA SER A 161 -4.85 -16.99 -4.70
C SER A 161 -3.69 -17.68 -5.42
N SER A 162 -3.92 -18.29 -6.59
CA SER A 162 -2.85 -18.90 -7.39
C SER A 162 -2.09 -17.89 -8.25
N LYS A 163 -2.61 -16.67 -8.40
CA LYS A 163 -2.09 -15.63 -9.33
C LYS A 163 -1.96 -14.25 -8.72
N GLY A 164 -2.60 -13.97 -7.58
CA GLY A 164 -2.71 -12.63 -6.99
C GLY A 164 -1.37 -11.88 -6.94
N ASP A 165 -0.33 -12.48 -6.36
CA ASP A 165 0.99 -11.85 -6.28
C ASP A 165 1.59 -11.54 -7.66
N ALA A 166 1.43 -12.44 -8.63
CA ALA A 166 1.91 -12.22 -9.99
C ALA A 166 1.15 -11.09 -10.71
N ILE A 167 -0.15 -10.92 -10.42
CA ILE A 167 -0.96 -9.83 -10.96
C ILE A 167 -0.55 -8.48 -10.35
N TYR A 168 -0.31 -8.43 -9.03
CA TYR A 168 0.30 -7.25 -8.39
C TYR A 168 1.63 -6.89 -9.03
N CYS A 169 2.51 -7.89 -9.22
CA CYS A 169 3.79 -7.69 -9.86
C CYS A 169 3.68 -7.27 -11.34
N GLN A 170 2.69 -7.76 -12.07
CA GLN A 170 2.40 -7.31 -13.42
C GLN A 170 1.98 -5.82 -13.43
N ALA A 171 1.10 -5.41 -12.51
CA ALA A 171 0.68 -4.02 -12.38
C ALA A 171 1.85 -3.09 -11.96
N ALA A 172 2.75 -3.57 -11.10
CA ALA A 172 3.98 -2.86 -10.74
C ALA A 172 4.93 -2.69 -11.93
N ARG A 173 5.07 -3.72 -12.78
CA ARG A 173 5.86 -3.63 -14.02
C ARG A 173 5.27 -2.62 -14.99
N GLU A 174 3.96 -2.59 -15.17
CA GLU A 174 3.27 -1.59 -15.99
C GLU A 174 3.51 -0.17 -15.47
N THR A 175 3.29 0.03 -14.18
CA THR A 175 3.51 1.33 -13.52
C THR A 175 4.96 1.79 -13.63
N ASN A 176 5.92 0.89 -13.42
CA ASN A 176 7.34 1.18 -13.56
C ASN A 176 7.74 1.51 -15.00
N ALA A 177 7.19 0.78 -15.99
CA ALA A 177 7.43 1.06 -17.40
C ALA A 177 6.92 2.46 -17.77
N TRP A 178 5.72 2.82 -17.30
CA TRP A 178 5.16 4.16 -17.49
C TRP A 178 5.99 5.26 -16.85
N ILE A 179 6.44 5.08 -15.61
CA ILE A 179 7.30 6.06 -14.93
C ILE A 179 8.65 6.17 -15.61
N THR A 180 9.21 5.06 -16.10
CA THR A 180 10.50 5.07 -16.82
C THR A 180 10.39 5.83 -18.14
N ALA A 181 9.29 5.65 -18.87
CA ALA A 181 9.06 6.32 -20.15
C ALA A 181 8.76 7.83 -20.00
N ASN A 182 8.03 8.23 -18.95
CA ASN A 182 7.53 9.59 -18.78
C ASN A 182 8.29 10.43 -17.75
N GLY A 183 9.07 9.79 -16.90
CA GLY A 183 9.75 10.40 -15.76
C GLY A 183 8.85 10.55 -14.52
N LYS A 184 9.49 10.57 -13.34
CA LYS A 184 8.81 10.67 -12.05
C LYS A 184 7.99 11.96 -11.89
N GLN A 185 8.43 13.09 -12.46
CA GLN A 185 7.64 14.32 -12.41
C GLN A 185 6.26 14.15 -13.05
N LYS A 186 6.17 13.38 -14.14
CA LYS A 186 4.90 13.14 -14.83
C LYS A 186 3.92 12.32 -13.99
N LEU A 187 4.42 11.42 -13.14
CA LEU A 187 3.59 10.74 -12.13
C LEU A 187 2.98 11.75 -11.16
N ILE A 188 3.77 12.71 -10.67
CA ILE A 188 3.28 13.74 -9.74
C ILE A 188 2.23 14.61 -10.42
N ASP A 189 2.48 15.04 -11.65
CA ASP A 189 1.54 15.82 -12.45
C ASP A 189 0.25 15.04 -12.75
N LEU A 190 0.35 13.73 -12.99
CA LEU A 190 -0.81 12.86 -13.19
C LEU A 190 -1.69 12.83 -11.95
N LEU A 191 -1.12 12.59 -10.77
CA LEU A 191 -1.89 12.54 -9.52
C LEU A 191 -2.53 13.90 -9.22
N ALA A 192 -1.79 14.99 -9.39
CA ALA A 192 -2.33 16.35 -9.24
C ALA A 192 -3.45 16.65 -10.25
N GLY A 193 -3.31 16.19 -11.49
CA GLY A 193 -4.32 16.33 -12.54
C GLY A 193 -5.60 15.58 -12.21
N VAL A 194 -5.51 14.35 -11.68
CA VAL A 194 -6.65 13.58 -11.17
C VAL A 194 -7.33 14.32 -10.01
N LYS A 195 -6.54 14.87 -9.07
CA LYS A 195 -7.06 15.69 -7.97
C LYS A 195 -7.81 16.93 -8.45
N ALA A 196 -7.40 17.50 -9.58
CA ALA A 196 -8.08 18.61 -10.23
C ALA A 196 -9.33 18.19 -11.04
N GLY A 197 -9.70 16.91 -11.04
CA GLY A 197 -10.91 16.39 -11.70
C GLY A 197 -10.71 15.88 -13.13
N ASN A 198 -9.47 15.80 -13.61
CA ASN A 198 -9.19 15.19 -14.91
C ASN A 198 -9.30 13.66 -14.83
N GLN A 199 -9.72 13.04 -15.94
CA GLN A 199 -9.82 11.59 -16.02
C GLN A 199 -8.44 10.94 -16.04
N PHE A 200 -8.23 9.92 -15.20
CA PHE A 200 -6.95 9.21 -15.08
C PHE A 200 -6.40 8.77 -16.44
N TYR A 201 -7.20 8.08 -17.27
CA TYR A 201 -6.74 7.56 -18.56
C TYR A 201 -6.44 8.63 -19.60
N THR A 202 -7.01 9.84 -19.47
CA THR A 202 -6.62 10.98 -20.30
C THR A 202 -5.21 11.46 -19.98
N LEU A 203 -4.78 11.36 -18.72
CA LEU A 203 -3.44 11.75 -18.26
C LEU A 203 -2.41 10.63 -18.40
N TYR A 204 -2.82 9.40 -18.10
CA TYR A 204 -1.99 8.20 -18.18
C TYR A 204 -1.72 7.80 -19.63
N GLY A 205 -2.74 7.85 -20.48
CA GLY A 205 -2.65 7.38 -21.85
C GLY A 205 -2.76 5.85 -21.95
N ASN A 206 -2.05 5.27 -22.93
CA ASN A 206 -2.05 3.84 -23.17
C ASN A 206 -1.16 3.09 -22.18
N LEU A 207 -1.49 1.82 -21.95
CA LEU A 207 -0.59 0.90 -21.25
C LEU A 207 0.73 0.74 -22.03
N ILE A 208 1.83 0.40 -21.36
CA ILE A 208 3.16 0.26 -21.98
C ILE A 208 3.64 -1.19 -22.05
N ASN A 209 3.32 -1.98 -21.03
CA ASN A 209 3.83 -3.33 -20.79
C ASN A 209 2.63 -4.27 -20.63
N HIS A 210 2.17 -4.85 -21.75
CA HIS A 210 1.07 -5.83 -21.79
C HIS A 210 1.62 -7.26 -21.83
#